data_AF-A0A7X9FHX8-F1
#
_entry.id   AF-A0A7X9FHX8-F1
#
_cell.length_a   1.000
_cell.length_b   1.000
_cell.length_c   1.000
_cell.angle_alpha   90.00
_cell.angle_beta   90.00
_cell.angle_gamma   90.00
#
_symmetry.space_group_name_H-M   'P 1'
#
loop_
_entity.id
_entity.type
_entity.pdbx_description
1 polymer ?
#
loop_
_entity_poly.entity_id
_entity_poly.type
_entity_poly.pdbx_seq_one_letter_code
_entity_poly.pdbx_strand_id
1 'polypeptide(L)'
;MKTNIESVDAAEVLQKLATIPITSWAYLNERENVRHIGPMAQDFKAAFGFGADSVSISTIDADGIALAAIQELYRKTLELDQLRTEIIELRHTVQALLAKQQNQDKFTPMACDK
;
A
#
# COMPACT_ATOMS: atom_id res chain seq x y z
N MET A 1 23.60 -20.52 11.01
CA MET A 1 24.18 -19.47 10.12
C MET A 1 23.31 -19.37 8.87
N LYS A 2 23.13 -18.18 8.29
CA LYS A 2 22.36 -17.93 7.05
C LYS A 2 23.32 -17.59 5.90
N THR A 3 22.97 -17.91 4.65
CA THR A 3 23.73 -17.61 3.43
C THR A 3 22.79 -17.13 2.32
N ASN A 4 23.33 -16.62 1.20
CA ASN A 4 22.58 -16.11 0.04
C ASN A 4 21.52 -15.05 0.44
N ILE A 5 21.95 -14.03 1.17
CA ILE A 5 21.06 -12.99 1.68
C ILE A 5 20.83 -11.95 0.58
N GLU A 6 19.58 -11.80 0.17
CA GLU A 6 19.13 -10.83 -0.84
C GLU A 6 18.05 -9.93 -0.25
N SER A 7 17.97 -8.70 -0.78
CA SER A 7 16.88 -7.78 -0.42
C SER A 7 15.58 -8.18 -1.10
N VAL A 8 14.47 -8.05 -0.38
CA VAL A 8 13.13 -8.28 -0.92
C VAL A 8 12.53 -6.95 -1.38
N ASP A 9 11.90 -6.93 -2.56
CA ASP A 9 11.11 -5.79 -3.01
C ASP A 9 9.75 -5.77 -2.29
N ALA A 10 9.63 -4.88 -1.31
CA ALA A 10 8.43 -4.75 -0.50
C ALA A 10 7.20 -4.26 -1.29
N ALA A 11 7.40 -3.49 -2.36
CA ALA A 11 6.32 -3.03 -3.24
C ALA A 11 5.74 -4.18 -4.07
N GLU A 12 6.62 -5.01 -4.63
CA GLU A 12 6.21 -6.23 -5.33
C GLU A 12 5.50 -7.21 -4.39
N VAL A 13 6.04 -7.40 -3.17
CA VAL A 13 5.42 -8.25 -2.16
C VAL A 13 4.01 -7.79 -1.83
N LEU A 14 3.82 -6.49 -1.53
CA LEU A 14 2.50 -5.96 -1.21
C LEU A 14 1.53 -6.12 -2.39
N GLN A 15 1.98 -5.87 -3.63
CA GLN A 15 1.16 -6.02 -4.82
C GLN A 15 0.70 -7.47 -5.01
N LYS A 16 1.61 -8.44 -4.91
CA LYS A 16 1.29 -9.86 -5.00
C LYS A 16 0.36 -10.28 -3.87
N LEU A 17 0.68 -9.92 -2.62
CA LEU A 17 -0.12 -10.27 -1.45
C LEU A 17 -1.57 -9.77 -1.57
N ALA A 18 -1.78 -8.57 -2.12
CA ALA A 18 -3.11 -8.01 -2.34
C ALA A 18 -3.99 -8.80 -3.32
N THR A 19 -3.39 -9.66 -4.15
CA THR A 19 -4.12 -10.51 -5.11
C THR A 19 -4.43 -11.91 -4.57
N ILE A 20 -3.80 -12.31 -3.46
CA ILE A 20 -3.96 -13.66 -2.92
C ILE A 20 -5.21 -13.72 -2.03
N PRO A 21 -6.15 -14.65 -2.27
CA PRO A 21 -7.32 -14.81 -1.42
C PRO A 21 -6.93 -15.23 0.00
N ILE A 22 -7.45 -14.52 1.00
CA ILE A 22 -7.46 -14.99 2.39
C ILE A 22 -8.79 -15.65 2.66
N THR A 23 -8.76 -16.93 3.02
CA THR A 23 -9.96 -17.72 3.27
C THR A 23 -9.87 -18.36 4.65
N SER A 24 -11.02 -18.76 5.20
CA SER A 24 -11.02 -19.64 6.36
C SER A 24 -11.32 -21.06 5.93
N TRP A 25 -10.52 -22.00 6.41
CA TRP A 25 -10.58 -23.41 6.04
C TRP A 25 -10.32 -24.28 7.27
N ALA A 26 -10.55 -25.59 7.14
CA ALA A 26 -10.23 -26.59 8.15
C ALA A 26 -9.50 -27.76 7.46
N TYR A 27 -8.58 -28.41 8.15
CA TYR A 27 -8.00 -29.64 7.64
C TYR A 27 -9.04 -30.78 7.72
N LEU A 28 -9.07 -31.63 6.70
CA LEU A 28 -9.97 -32.80 6.66
C LEU A 28 -9.73 -33.77 7.83
N ASN A 29 -8.48 -33.87 8.30
CA ASN A 29 -8.03 -34.86 9.27
C ASN A 29 -7.67 -34.26 10.64
N GLU A 30 -7.98 -32.99 10.88
CA GLU A 30 -7.74 -32.36 12.18
C GLU A 30 -8.93 -32.60 13.11
N ARG A 31 -8.62 -33.01 14.33
CA ARG A 31 -9.65 -33.24 15.36
C ARG A 31 -10.31 -31.89 15.67
N GLU A 32 -11.61 -31.92 15.94
CA GLU A 32 -12.40 -30.76 16.42
C GLU A 32 -12.77 -29.69 15.37
N ASN A 33 -12.65 -29.96 14.07
CA ASN A 33 -13.02 -28.99 13.01
C ASN A 33 -12.38 -27.60 13.23
N VAL A 34 -11.12 -27.58 13.69
CA VAL A 34 -10.40 -26.34 13.97
C VAL A 34 -10.36 -25.49 12.70
N ARG A 35 -10.72 -24.21 12.85
CA ARG A 35 -10.73 -23.25 11.75
C ARG A 35 -9.41 -22.50 11.72
N HIS A 36 -8.77 -22.55 10.56
CA HIS A 36 -7.61 -21.76 10.21
C HIS A 36 -8.06 -20.58 9.33
N ILE A 37 -7.21 -19.57 9.25
CA ILE A 37 -7.36 -18.43 8.36
C ILE A 37 -6.02 -18.17 7.68
N GLY A 38 -6.04 -18.00 6.36
CA GLY A 38 -4.86 -17.72 5.59
C GLY A 38 -5.04 -18.01 4.11
N PRO A 39 -4.01 -17.77 3.30
CA PRO A 39 -4.00 -18.18 1.91
C PRO A 39 -3.85 -19.70 1.79
N MET A 40 -4.26 -20.23 0.63
CA MET A 40 -3.90 -21.60 0.27
C MET A 40 -2.40 -21.67 -0.04
N ALA A 41 -1.75 -22.77 0.35
CA ALA A 41 -0.30 -22.95 0.17
C ALA A 41 0.13 -22.89 -1.30
N GLN A 42 -0.70 -23.41 -2.21
CA GLN A 42 -0.42 -23.41 -3.65
C GLN A 42 -0.42 -21.99 -4.23
N ASP A 43 -1.39 -21.15 -3.82
CA ASP A 43 -1.47 -19.75 -4.26
C ASP A 43 -0.30 -18.94 -3.70
N PHE A 44 0.05 -19.16 -2.42
CA PHE A 44 1.20 -18.53 -1.78
C PHE A 44 2.51 -18.87 -2.51
N LYS A 45 2.72 -20.15 -2.81
CA LYS A 45 3.89 -20.62 -3.55
C LYS A 45 3.92 -20.10 -4.98
N ALA A 46 2.78 -20.06 -5.67
CA ALA A 46 2.69 -19.52 -7.01
C ALA A 46 3.04 -18.02 -7.06
N ALA A 47 2.66 -17.25 -6.03
CA ALA A 47 2.95 -15.83 -5.95
C ALA A 47 4.40 -15.52 -5.55
N PHE A 48 4.95 -16.21 -4.55
CA PHE A 48 6.22 -15.84 -3.92
C PHE A 48 7.38 -16.80 -4.17
N GLY A 49 7.11 -18.04 -4.60
CA GLY A 49 8.14 -19.07 -4.77
C GLY A 49 8.71 -19.63 -3.48
N PHE A 50 8.24 -19.16 -2.31
CA PHE A 50 8.60 -19.71 -0.99
C PHE A 50 7.72 -20.91 -0.61
N GLY A 51 8.22 -21.73 0.31
CA GLY A 51 7.57 -22.98 0.74
C GLY A 51 8.35 -24.23 0.30
N ALA A 52 8.64 -25.10 1.28
CA ALA A 52 9.37 -26.34 1.05
C ALA A 52 8.55 -27.38 0.26
N ASP A 53 7.22 -27.34 0.38
CA ASP A 53 6.29 -28.20 -0.33
C ASP A 53 5.14 -27.39 -0.93
N SER A 54 4.05 -28.04 -1.37
CA SER A 54 2.87 -27.38 -1.96
C SER A 54 1.64 -27.51 -1.07
N VAL A 55 1.79 -27.87 0.21
CA VAL A 55 0.69 -28.14 1.14
C VAL A 55 0.80 -27.38 2.45
N SER A 56 1.94 -26.75 2.72
CA SER A 56 2.19 -25.95 3.92
C SER A 56 2.82 -24.61 3.59
N ILE A 57 2.63 -23.64 4.48
CA ILE A 57 3.33 -22.36 4.48
C ILE A 57 4.13 -22.32 5.78
N SER A 58 5.44 -22.10 5.67
CA SER A 58 6.28 -21.89 6.85
C SER A 58 5.85 -20.60 7.55
N THR A 59 5.75 -20.63 8.88
CA THR A 59 5.48 -19.41 9.65
C THR A 59 6.53 -18.34 9.41
N ILE A 60 7.80 -18.72 9.19
CA ILE A 60 8.88 -17.79 8.88
C ILE A 60 8.63 -17.06 7.56
N ASP A 61 8.15 -17.78 6.53
CA ASP A 61 7.90 -17.20 5.21
C ASP A 61 6.64 -16.32 5.25
N ALA A 62 5.58 -16.79 5.91
CA ALA A 62 4.35 -16.03 6.11
C ALA A 62 4.62 -14.72 6.87
N ASP A 63 5.36 -14.79 7.98
CA ASP A 63 5.73 -13.62 8.79
C ASP A 63 6.64 -12.67 8.02
N GLY A 64 7.61 -13.19 7.26
CA GLY A 64 8.49 -12.39 6.42
C GLY A 64 7.73 -11.59 5.36
N ILE A 65 6.81 -12.23 4.65
CA ILE A 65 5.92 -11.58 3.67
C ILE A 65 5.02 -10.54 4.35
N ALA A 66 4.44 -10.88 5.50
CA ALA A 66 3.59 -9.95 6.25
C ALA A 66 4.37 -8.70 6.69
N LEU A 67 5.57 -8.87 7.24
CA LEU A 67 6.43 -7.76 7.68
C LEU A 67 6.84 -6.87 6.51
N ALA A 68 7.25 -7.44 5.37
CA ALA A 68 7.59 -6.68 4.18
C ALA A 68 6.38 -5.88 3.65
N ALA A 69 5.20 -6.49 3.60
CA ALA A 69 3.97 -5.82 3.19
C ALA A 69 3.58 -4.67 4.14
N ILE A 70 3.73 -4.85 5.46
CA ILE A 70 3.47 -3.82 6.47
C ILE A 70 4.43 -2.64 6.30
N GLN A 71 5.72 -2.90 6.06
CA GLN A 71 6.70 -1.84 5.83
C GLN A 71 6.35 -1.00 4.59
N GLU A 72 5.95 -1.65 3.49
CA GLU A 72 5.52 -0.94 2.29
C GLU A 72 4.21 -0.16 2.50
N LEU A 73 3.23 -0.73 3.22
CA LEU A 73 1.99 -0.03 3.57
C LEU A 73 2.27 1.22 4.41
N TYR A 74 3.20 1.13 5.35
CA TYR A 74 3.63 2.28 6.14
C TYR A 74 4.27 3.35 5.25
N ARG A 75 5.16 2.95 4.34
CA ARG A 75 5.77 3.87 3.36
C ARG A 75 4.72 4.58 2.51
N LYS A 76 3.75 3.84 1.96
CA LYS A 76 2.63 4.41 1.17
C LYS A 76 1.75 5.33 2.01
N THR A 77 1.55 5.03 3.30
CA THR A 77 0.78 5.88 4.20
C THR A 77 1.46 7.23 4.41
N LEU A 78 2.77 7.23 4.65
CA LEU A 78 3.57 8.47 4.76
C LEU A 78 3.51 9.29 3.46
N GLU A 79 3.65 8.63 2.31
CA GLU A 79 3.54 9.27 0.99
C GLU A 79 2.16 9.92 0.79
N LEU A 80 1.09 9.21 1.15
CA LEU A 80 -0.28 9.75 1.08
C LEU A 80 -0.47 10.96 1.99
N ASP A 81 0.08 10.96 3.20
CA ASP A 81 -0.04 12.08 4.14
C ASP A 81 0.77 13.30 3.68
N GLN A 82 1.93 13.09 3.07
CA GLN A 82 2.71 14.15 2.44
C GLN A 82 1.93 14.79 1.28
N LEU A 83 1.40 13.98 0.36
CA LEU A 83 0.62 14.47 -0.79
C LEU A 83 -0.64 15.21 -0.34
N ARG A 84 -1.32 14.75 0.71
CA ARG A 84 -2.47 15.46 1.29
C ARG A 84 -2.09 16.85 1.79
N THR A 85 -0.95 16.96 2.46
CA THR A 85 -0.43 18.25 2.96
C THR A 85 -0.13 19.19 1.81
N GLU A 86 0.56 18.71 0.77
CA GLU A 86 0.86 19.49 -0.43
C GLU A 86 -0.41 19.96 -1.15
N ILE A 87 -1.42 19.10 -1.28
CA ILE A 87 -2.71 19.46 -1.86
C ILE A 87 -3.38 20.60 -1.06
N ILE A 88 -3.29 20.58 0.27
CA ILE A 88 -3.84 21.65 1.12
C ILE A 88 -3.09 22.97 0.87
N GLU A 89 -1.76 22.94 0.85
CA GLU A 89 -0.94 24.14 0.61
C GLU A 89 -1.16 24.74 -0.78
N LEU A 90 -1.24 23.90 -1.81
CA LEU A 90 -1.52 24.33 -3.17
C LEU A 90 -2.92 24.94 -3.28
N ARG A 91 -3.93 24.34 -2.63
CA ARG A 91 -5.30 24.90 -2.58
C ARG A 91 -5.32 26.28 -1.93
N HIS A 92 -4.60 26.46 -0.81
CA HIS A 92 -4.48 27.77 -0.17
C HIS A 92 -3.79 28.79 -1.07
N THR A 93 -2.71 28.39 -1.73
CA THR A 93 -1.98 29.25 -2.68
C THR A 93 -2.87 29.69 -3.84
N VAL A 94 -3.59 28.74 -4.46
CA VAL A 94 -4.53 29.03 -5.55
C VAL A 94 -5.61 30.00 -5.09
N GLN A 95 -6.24 29.78 -3.93
CA GLN A 95 -7.25 30.70 -3.38
C GLN A 95 -6.70 32.11 -3.15
N ALA A 96 -5.50 32.22 -2.60
CA ALA A 96 -4.86 33.51 -2.36
C ALA A 96 -4.54 34.26 -3.67
N LEU A 97 -4.10 33.54 -4.71
CA LEU A 97 -3.85 34.11 -6.03
C LEU A 97 -5.15 34.58 -6.70
N LEU A 98 -6.21 33.78 -6.65
CA LEU A 98 -7.52 34.16 -7.17
C LEU A 98 -8.05 35.43 -6.48
N ALA A 99 -7.90 35.53 -5.16
CA ALA A 99 -8.29 36.74 -4.41
C ALA A 99 -7.47 37.98 -4.82
N LYS A 100 -6.17 37.82 -5.10
CA LYS A 100 -5.31 38.91 -5.61
C LYS A 100 -5.73 39.36 -7.01
N GLN A 101 -6.03 38.42 -7.92
CA GLN A 101 -6.52 38.75 -9.27
C GLN A 101 -7.84 39.52 -9.21
N GLN A 102 -8.81 39.05 -8.41
CA GLN A 102 -10.09 39.75 -8.22
C GLN A 102 -9.92 41.19 -7.69
N ASN A 103 -8.90 41.44 -6.85
CA ASN A 103 -8.60 42.78 -6.36
C ASN A 103 -7.90 43.66 -7.42
N GLN A 104 -7.09 43.08 -8.31
CA GLN A 104 -6.48 43.80 -9.43
C GLN A 104 -7.52 44.20 -10.49
N ASP A 105 -8.46 43.30 -10.81
CA ASP A 105 -9.54 43.56 -11.76
C ASP A 105 -10.46 44.70 -11.29
N LYS A 106 -10.70 44.81 -9.97
CA LYS A 106 -11.46 45.91 -9.36
C LYS A 106 -10.76 47.26 -9.41
N PHE A 107 -9.44 47.30 -9.59
CA PHE A 107 -8.63 48.52 -9.53
C PHE A 107 -8.12 48.99 -10.89
N THR A 108 -8.50 48.33 -12.00
CA THR A 108 -8.18 48.81 -13.34
C THR A 108 -9.17 49.94 -13.68
N PRO A 109 -8.76 51.23 -13.70
CA PRO A 109 -9.67 52.32 -14.01
C PRO A 109 -10.10 52.16 -15.47
N MET A 110 -11.41 52.28 -15.73
CA MET A 110 -11.95 52.45 -17.07
C MET A 110 -11.16 53.59 -17.72
N ALA A 111 -10.33 53.26 -18.72
CA ALA A 111 -9.53 54.26 -19.42
C ALA A 111 -10.48 55.35 -19.92
N CYS A 112 -10.23 56.60 -19.54
CA CYS A 112 -10.97 57.74 -20.06
C CYS A 112 -10.75 57.78 -21.58
N ASP A 113 -11.75 57.33 -22.33
CA ASP A 113 -11.85 57.59 -23.76
C ASP A 113 -12.00 59.10 -23.98
N LYS A 114 -11.17 59.64 -24.88
CA LYS A 114 -11.11 61.04 -25.29
C LYS A 114 -12.19 61.39 -26.30
#